data_AF-A0A1J4UEG5-F1
#
_entry.id   AF-A0A1J4UEG5-F1
#
_cell.length_a   1.000
_cell.length_b   1.000
_cell.length_c   1.000
_cell.angle_alpha   90.00
_cell.angle_beta   90.00
_cell.angle_gamma   90.00
#
_symmetry.space_group_name_H-M   'P 1'
#
loop_
_entity.id
_entity.type
_entity.pdbx_description
1 polymer ?
#
loop_
_entity_poly.entity_id
_entity_poly.type
_entity_poly.pdbx_seq_one_letter_code
_entity_poly.pdbx_strand_id
1 'polypeptide(L)'
;MTTSLEESMISRIELYFSEKKMNEAAERADDLITVGNKDPITWYEKAKVLYLNDKFDDSIYCLKMGLDIDKTPAELWQLVGYNMLAVQKFSEAVEALEYVKSMQPRNAEAVAALALAYLYVGTLMRFEFNLKYAMDIDRIRAMKVIINFFERSIEKNPSIANEQRESARAAIQNLLGK
;
A
#
# COMPACT_ATOMS: atom_id res chain seq x y z
N MET A 1 -21.40 -0.63 -6.81
CA MET A 1 -22.17 0.57 -6.43
C MET A 1 -22.65 0.25 -5.04
N THR A 2 -21.93 0.77 -4.04
CA THR A 2 -22.12 0.39 -2.64
C THR A 2 -23.50 0.79 -2.16
N THR A 3 -24.15 -0.06 -1.39
CA THR A 3 -25.45 0.27 -0.79
C THR A 3 -25.25 1.27 0.36
N SER A 4 -26.29 2.04 0.69
CA SER A 4 -26.27 2.96 1.85
C SER A 4 -25.90 2.26 3.17
N LEU A 5 -26.21 0.95 3.28
CA LEU A 5 -25.79 0.13 4.42
C LEU A 5 -24.28 -0.14 4.40
N GLU A 6 -23.73 -0.57 3.25
CA GLU A 6 -22.29 -0.82 3.09
C GLU A 6 -21.48 0.45 3.38
N GLU A 7 -21.88 1.60 2.84
CA GLU A 7 -21.22 2.89 3.09
C GLU A 7 -21.19 3.25 4.58
N SER A 8 -22.30 3.03 5.29
CA SER A 8 -22.36 3.24 6.74
C SER A 8 -21.44 2.28 7.50
N MET A 9 -21.30 1.04 7.05
CA MET A 9 -20.42 0.05 7.68
C MET A 9 -18.95 0.37 7.43
N ILE A 10 -18.60 0.77 6.20
CA ILE A 10 -17.25 1.24 5.83
C ILE A 10 -16.86 2.45 6.71
N SER A 11 -17.74 3.45 6.80
CA SER A 11 -17.51 4.62 7.66
C SER A 11 -17.23 4.24 9.12
N ARG A 12 -17.89 3.17 9.61
CA ARG A 12 -17.70 2.69 10.98
C ARG A 12 -16.37 1.93 11.15
N ILE A 13 -15.93 1.17 10.14
CA ILE A 13 -14.60 0.55 10.11
C ILE A 13 -13.52 1.65 10.18
N GLU A 14 -13.66 2.70 9.39
CA GLU A 14 -12.74 3.85 9.38
C GLU A 14 -12.68 4.57 10.74
N LEU A 15 -13.83 4.74 11.39
CA LEU A 15 -13.87 5.28 12.74
C LEU A 15 -13.09 4.40 13.73
N TYR A 16 -13.29 3.08 13.71
CA TYR A 16 -12.56 2.17 14.59
C TYR A 16 -11.04 2.21 14.36
N PHE A 17 -10.58 2.37 13.11
CA PHE A 17 -9.17 2.62 12.84
C PHE A 17 -8.65 3.91 13.47
N SER A 18 -9.41 5.01 13.36
CA SER A 18 -9.01 6.29 13.94
C SER A 18 -8.90 6.22 15.47
N GLU A 19 -9.70 5.36 16.10
CA GLU A 19 -9.69 5.07 17.53
C GLU A 19 -8.68 3.99 17.94
N LYS A 20 -7.91 3.43 16.98
CA LYS A 20 -6.97 2.31 17.18
C LYS A 20 -7.61 1.00 17.70
N LYS A 21 -8.91 0.83 17.47
CA LYS A 21 -9.70 -0.34 17.86
C LYS A 21 -9.65 -1.42 16.77
N MET A 22 -8.50 -2.07 16.66
CA MET A 22 -8.19 -2.97 15.54
C MET A 22 -9.03 -4.25 15.50
N ASN A 23 -9.43 -4.77 16.66
CA ASN A 23 -10.26 -5.98 16.73
C ASN A 23 -11.69 -5.68 16.28
N GLU A 24 -12.24 -4.55 16.71
CA GLU A 24 -13.56 -4.10 16.32
C GLU A 24 -13.61 -3.74 14.83
N ALA A 25 -12.55 -3.14 14.28
CA ALA A 25 -12.43 -2.90 12.84
C ALA A 25 -12.46 -4.22 12.04
N ALA A 26 -11.76 -5.25 12.51
CA ALA A 26 -11.72 -6.56 11.88
C ALA A 26 -13.09 -7.26 11.91
N GLU A 27 -13.74 -7.25 13.07
CA GLU A 27 -15.09 -7.82 13.25
C GLU A 27 -16.11 -7.14 12.30
N ARG A 28 -16.08 -5.80 12.22
CA ARG A 28 -16.97 -5.05 11.31
C ARG A 28 -16.66 -5.30 9.83
N ALA A 29 -15.40 -5.54 9.48
CA ALA A 29 -15.04 -5.92 8.12
C ALA A 29 -15.54 -7.33 7.76
N ASP A 30 -15.56 -8.26 8.72
CA ASP A 30 -16.20 -9.57 8.54
C ASP A 30 -17.71 -9.43 8.33
N ASP A 31 -18.38 -8.60 9.15
CA ASP A 31 -19.79 -8.29 8.98
C ASP A 31 -20.06 -7.69 7.58
N LEU A 32 -19.21 -6.77 7.10
CA LEU A 32 -19.34 -6.13 5.79
C LEU A 32 -19.31 -7.16 4.65
N ILE A 33 -18.43 -8.17 4.74
CA ILE A 33 -18.37 -9.25 3.75
C ILE A 33 -19.68 -10.05 3.70
N THR A 34 -20.35 -10.27 4.84
CA THR A 34 -21.62 -11.03 4.85
C THR A 34 -22.74 -10.34 4.08
N VAL A 35 -22.71 -9.01 3.98
CA VAL A 35 -23.73 -8.21 3.29
C VAL A 35 -23.34 -7.82 1.85
N GLY A 36 -22.04 -7.70 1.56
CA GLY A 36 -21.54 -7.05 0.34
C GLY A 36 -20.47 -7.82 -0.44
N ASN A 37 -20.41 -9.16 -0.35
CA ASN A 37 -19.33 -9.97 -0.97
C ASN A 37 -19.24 -9.93 -2.50
N LYS A 38 -20.14 -9.23 -3.19
CA LYS A 38 -20.11 -9.04 -4.65
C LYS A 38 -19.59 -7.67 -5.08
N ASP A 39 -19.28 -6.78 -4.14
CA ASP A 39 -18.60 -5.52 -4.43
C ASP A 39 -17.10 -5.69 -4.14
N PRO A 40 -16.21 -5.39 -5.10
CA PRO A 40 -14.76 -5.46 -4.88
C PRO A 40 -14.28 -4.54 -3.74
N ILE A 41 -14.99 -3.43 -3.45
CA ILE A 41 -14.64 -2.51 -2.36
C ILE A 41 -14.80 -3.16 -0.98
N THR A 42 -15.80 -4.02 -0.81
CA THR A 42 -16.02 -4.77 0.44
C THR A 42 -14.81 -5.63 0.79
N TRP A 43 -14.24 -6.30 -0.20
CA TRP A 43 -13.02 -7.11 -0.03
C TRP A 43 -11.78 -6.25 0.22
N TYR A 44 -11.69 -5.09 -0.45
CA TYR A 44 -10.63 -4.12 -0.21
C TYR A 44 -10.62 -3.62 1.24
N GLU A 45 -11.77 -3.24 1.82
CA GLU A 45 -11.81 -2.74 3.19
C GLU A 45 -11.39 -3.79 4.21
N LYS A 46 -11.81 -5.06 4.03
CA LYS A 46 -11.30 -6.16 4.86
C LYS A 46 -9.80 -6.37 4.67
N ALA A 47 -9.31 -6.37 3.42
CA ALA A 47 -7.89 -6.51 3.14
C ALA A 47 -7.07 -5.40 3.80
N LYS A 48 -7.58 -4.16 3.82
CA LYS A 48 -6.95 -3.00 4.44
C LYS A 48 -6.84 -3.15 5.96
N VAL A 49 -7.88 -3.67 6.62
CA VAL A 49 -7.83 -4.03 8.05
C VAL A 49 -6.78 -5.10 8.32
N LEU A 50 -6.75 -6.15 7.51
CA LEU A 50 -5.77 -7.23 7.67
C LEU A 50 -4.34 -6.73 7.47
N TYR A 51 -4.12 -5.90 6.45
CA TYR A 51 -2.82 -5.28 6.18
C TYR A 51 -2.35 -4.40 7.34
N LEU A 52 -3.23 -3.55 7.88
CA LEU A 52 -2.89 -2.67 9.00
C LEU A 52 -2.63 -3.44 10.31
N ASN A 53 -3.13 -4.67 10.40
CA ASN A 53 -2.86 -5.63 11.47
C ASN A 53 -1.70 -6.58 11.16
N ASP A 54 -0.88 -6.27 10.15
CA ASP A 54 0.27 -7.05 9.69
C ASP A 54 -0.07 -8.51 9.29
N LYS A 55 -1.36 -8.81 9.01
CA LYS A 55 -1.84 -10.10 8.50
C LYS A 55 -1.81 -10.12 6.97
N PHE A 56 -0.60 -10.07 6.40
CA PHE A 56 -0.41 -9.87 4.97
C PHE A 56 -0.97 -11.03 4.11
N ASP A 57 -0.82 -12.29 4.53
CA ASP A 57 -1.33 -13.43 3.76
C ASP A 57 -2.87 -13.41 3.66
N ASP A 58 -3.56 -13.12 4.77
CA ASP A 58 -5.01 -12.98 4.79
C ASP A 58 -5.48 -11.77 3.97
N SER A 59 -4.72 -10.67 4.03
CA SER A 59 -4.97 -9.48 3.21
C SER A 59 -4.87 -9.81 1.72
N ILE A 60 -3.81 -10.50 1.30
CA ILE A 60 -3.61 -10.96 -0.08
C ILE A 60 -4.75 -11.88 -0.53
N TYR A 61 -5.23 -12.77 0.34
CA TYR A 61 -6.40 -13.59 0.04
C TYR A 61 -7.64 -12.73 -0.25
N CYS A 62 -7.94 -11.75 0.61
CA CYS A 62 -9.07 -10.84 0.40
C CYS A 62 -8.92 -10.01 -0.89
N LEU A 63 -7.71 -9.54 -1.20
CA LEU A 63 -7.44 -8.82 -2.45
C LEU A 63 -7.70 -9.68 -3.68
N LYS A 64 -7.32 -10.96 -3.65
CA LYS A 64 -7.63 -11.91 -4.74
C LYS A 64 -9.14 -12.04 -4.94
N MET A 65 -9.91 -12.19 -3.86
CA MET A 65 -11.36 -12.27 -3.93
C MET A 65 -11.99 -11.01 -4.54
N GLY A 66 -11.50 -9.81 -4.18
CA GLY A 66 -11.95 -8.56 -4.78
C GLY A 66 -11.58 -8.44 -6.27
N LEU A 67 -10.35 -8.81 -6.64
CA LEU A 67 -9.86 -8.77 -8.01
C LEU A 67 -10.52 -9.83 -8.92
N ASP A 68 -11.00 -10.96 -8.36
CA ASP A 68 -11.78 -11.94 -9.11
C ASP A 68 -13.17 -11.42 -9.49
N ILE A 69 -13.70 -10.45 -8.74
CA ILE A 69 -14.95 -9.74 -9.06
C ILE A 69 -14.69 -8.65 -10.10
N ASP A 70 -13.73 -7.77 -9.83
CA ASP A 70 -13.37 -6.67 -10.72
C ASP A 70 -11.88 -6.32 -10.56
N LYS A 71 -11.14 -6.37 -11.67
CA LYS A 71 -9.71 -6.06 -11.72
C LYS A 71 -9.40 -4.60 -11.98
N THR A 72 -10.41 -3.78 -12.23
CA THR A 72 -10.22 -2.38 -12.63
C THR A 72 -9.85 -1.44 -11.48
N PRO A 73 -10.37 -1.57 -10.24
CA PRO A 73 -10.14 -0.58 -9.19
C PRO A 73 -8.65 -0.51 -8.80
N ALA A 74 -8.07 0.67 -8.89
CA ALA A 74 -6.64 0.86 -8.64
C ALA A 74 -6.31 0.74 -7.14
N GLU A 75 -7.27 0.96 -6.26
CA GLU A 75 -7.14 0.86 -4.80
C GLU A 75 -6.78 -0.58 -4.37
N LEU A 76 -7.36 -1.59 -5.04
CA LEU A 76 -7.00 -3.00 -4.83
C LEU A 76 -5.55 -3.27 -5.22
N TRP A 77 -5.14 -2.82 -6.41
CA TRP A 77 -3.77 -3.00 -6.88
C TRP A 77 -2.75 -2.22 -6.05
N GLN A 78 -3.11 -1.05 -5.54
CA GLN A 78 -2.27 -0.29 -4.63
C GLN A 78 -2.01 -1.08 -3.35
N LEU A 79 -3.07 -1.67 -2.77
CA LEU A 79 -2.95 -2.49 -1.58
C LEU A 79 -2.25 -3.83 -1.85
N VAL A 80 -2.37 -4.40 -3.06
CA VAL A 80 -1.53 -5.53 -3.51
C VAL A 80 -0.07 -5.12 -3.47
N GLY A 81 0.28 -3.98 -4.09
CA GLY A 81 1.65 -3.45 -4.09
C GLY A 81 2.21 -3.27 -2.68
N TYR A 82 1.42 -2.73 -1.76
CA TYR A 82 1.81 -2.57 -0.37
C TYR A 82 2.03 -3.90 0.35
N ASN A 83 1.14 -4.86 0.16
CA ASN A 83 1.32 -6.21 0.70
C ASN A 83 2.59 -6.86 0.14
N MET A 84 2.83 -6.77 -1.16
CA MET A 84 4.03 -7.32 -1.80
C MET A 84 5.32 -6.67 -1.28
N LEU A 85 5.33 -5.35 -1.04
CA LEU A 85 6.44 -4.68 -0.36
C LEU A 85 6.65 -5.22 1.06
N ALA A 86 5.57 -5.39 1.82
CA ALA A 86 5.64 -5.89 3.20
C ALA A 86 6.18 -7.33 3.28
N VAL A 87 5.80 -8.20 2.33
CA VAL A 87 6.31 -9.57 2.23
C VAL A 87 7.56 -9.71 1.35
N GLN A 88 8.18 -8.59 0.96
CA GLN A 88 9.44 -8.52 0.21
C GLN A 88 9.41 -9.15 -1.20
N LYS A 89 8.23 -9.22 -1.81
CA LYS A 89 8.02 -9.63 -3.21
C LYS A 89 8.10 -8.42 -4.13
N PHE A 90 9.30 -7.87 -4.27
CA PHE A 90 9.50 -6.54 -4.86
C PHE A 90 9.16 -6.47 -6.34
N SER A 91 9.40 -7.53 -7.12
CA SER A 91 9.04 -7.57 -8.54
C SER A 91 7.53 -7.49 -8.73
N GLU A 92 6.78 -8.27 -7.96
CA GLU A 92 5.31 -8.25 -7.97
C GLU A 92 4.75 -6.92 -7.45
N ALA A 93 5.45 -6.28 -6.50
CA ALA A 93 5.10 -4.93 -6.07
C ALA A 93 5.25 -3.90 -7.20
N VAL A 94 6.32 -3.98 -8.01
CA VAL A 94 6.51 -3.11 -9.19
C VAL A 94 5.36 -3.28 -10.17
N GLU A 95 4.98 -4.52 -10.50
CA GLU A 95 3.89 -4.79 -11.45
C GLU A 95 2.57 -4.17 -10.99
N ALA A 96 2.19 -4.40 -9.73
CA ALA A 96 0.95 -3.86 -9.17
C ALA A 96 0.96 -2.33 -9.11
N LEU A 97 2.08 -1.72 -8.70
CA LEU A 97 2.16 -0.26 -8.52
C LEU A 97 2.34 0.49 -9.86
N GLU A 98 2.93 -0.11 -10.89
CA GLU A 98 2.91 0.46 -12.25
C GLU A 98 1.49 0.48 -12.82
N TYR A 99 0.67 -0.55 -12.56
CA TYR A 99 -0.75 -0.50 -12.91
C TYR A 99 -1.44 0.70 -12.26
N VAL A 100 -1.26 0.88 -10.94
CA VAL A 100 -1.84 2.03 -10.22
C VAL A 100 -1.36 3.35 -10.80
N LYS A 101 -0.07 3.50 -11.08
CA LYS A 101 0.49 4.71 -11.67
C LYS A 101 -0.09 4.99 -13.08
N SER A 102 -0.35 3.96 -13.88
CA SER A 102 -0.95 4.12 -15.20
C SER A 102 -2.40 4.63 -15.13
N MET A 103 -3.14 4.21 -14.11
CA MET A 103 -4.55 4.60 -13.89
C MET A 103 -4.67 5.93 -13.14
N GLN A 104 -3.79 6.16 -12.16
CA GLN A 104 -3.79 7.29 -11.26
C GLN A 104 -2.37 7.90 -11.19
N PRO A 105 -1.90 8.57 -12.26
CA PRO A 105 -0.54 9.08 -12.33
C PRO A 105 -0.20 10.14 -11.26
N ARG A 106 -1.21 10.74 -10.64
CA ARG A 106 -1.06 11.71 -9.54
C ARG A 106 -1.32 11.12 -8.14
N ASN A 107 -1.24 9.80 -7.98
CA ASN A 107 -1.29 9.15 -6.67
C ASN A 107 0.11 9.13 -6.04
N ALA A 108 0.44 10.16 -5.24
CA ALA A 108 1.76 10.30 -4.63
C ALA A 108 2.17 9.09 -3.77
N GLU A 109 1.22 8.47 -3.07
CA GLU A 109 1.48 7.34 -2.18
C GLU A 109 1.88 6.09 -2.98
N ALA A 110 1.13 5.77 -4.04
CA ALA A 110 1.45 4.64 -4.91
C ALA A 110 2.78 4.84 -5.66
N VAL A 111 3.05 6.06 -6.15
CA VAL A 111 4.32 6.38 -6.82
C VAL A 111 5.51 6.30 -5.84
N ALA A 112 5.34 6.75 -4.59
CA ALA A 112 6.37 6.62 -3.57
C ALA A 112 6.65 5.14 -3.23
N ALA A 113 5.61 4.32 -3.09
CA ALA A 113 5.77 2.88 -2.91
C ALA A 113 6.44 2.21 -4.12
N LEU A 114 6.11 2.64 -5.34
CA LEU A 114 6.75 2.15 -6.56
C LEU A 114 8.24 2.50 -6.60
N ALA A 115 8.59 3.71 -6.15
CA ALA A 115 10.00 4.10 -6.02
C ALA A 115 10.73 3.11 -5.09
N LEU A 116 10.17 2.80 -3.91
CA LEU A 116 10.76 1.82 -3.00
C LEU A 116 10.88 0.43 -3.64
N ALA A 117 9.86 -0.03 -4.36
CA ALA A 117 9.93 -1.29 -5.10
C ALA A 117 11.09 -1.28 -6.11
N TYR A 118 11.28 -0.17 -6.84
CA TYR A 118 12.39 0.02 -7.77
C TYR A 118 13.77 0.04 -7.13
N LEU A 119 13.88 0.58 -5.93
CA LEU A 119 15.11 0.51 -5.14
C LEU A 119 15.48 -0.94 -4.86
N TYR A 120 14.52 -1.75 -4.42
CA TYR A 120 14.78 -3.15 -4.04
C TYR A 120 15.08 -4.08 -5.21
N VAL A 121 14.53 -3.82 -6.40
CA VAL A 121 14.93 -4.55 -7.62
C VAL A 121 16.20 -4.00 -8.27
N GLY A 122 16.91 -3.07 -7.61
CA GLY A 122 18.22 -2.58 -8.04
C GLY A 122 18.20 -1.53 -9.15
N THR A 123 17.07 -0.89 -9.39
CA THR A 123 16.92 0.12 -10.46
C THR A 123 16.98 1.55 -9.93
N LEU A 124 18.17 1.97 -9.46
CA LEU A 124 18.37 3.24 -8.76
C LEU A 124 17.85 4.48 -9.54
N MET A 125 18.06 4.52 -10.86
CA MET A 125 17.55 5.60 -11.71
C MET A 125 16.02 5.72 -11.65
N ARG A 126 15.30 4.59 -11.64
CA ARG A 126 13.83 4.59 -11.55
C ARG A 126 13.38 4.94 -10.14
N PHE A 127 14.10 4.53 -9.11
CA PHE A 127 13.85 4.95 -7.73
C PHE A 127 13.91 6.48 -7.61
N GLU A 128 15.03 7.11 -7.97
CA GLU A 128 15.21 8.56 -7.81
C GLU A 128 14.17 9.36 -8.60
N PHE A 129 13.89 8.95 -9.84
CA PHE A 129 12.89 9.60 -10.67
C PHE A 129 11.49 9.55 -10.05
N ASN A 130 11.02 8.35 -9.66
CA ASN A 130 9.68 8.20 -9.10
C ASN A 130 9.57 8.83 -7.71
N LEU A 131 10.65 8.79 -6.91
CA LEU A 131 10.71 9.43 -5.61
C LEU A 131 10.51 10.95 -5.72
N LYS A 132 11.27 11.58 -6.62
CA LYS A 132 11.12 13.01 -6.89
C LYS A 132 9.71 13.32 -7.39
N TYR A 133 9.20 12.54 -8.35
CA TYR A 133 7.87 12.73 -8.90
C TYR A 133 6.77 12.63 -7.83
N ALA A 134 6.84 11.66 -6.92
CA ALA A 134 5.89 11.52 -5.81
C ALA A 134 5.91 12.74 -4.89
N MET A 135 7.09 13.28 -4.57
CA MET A 135 7.23 14.47 -3.73
C MET A 135 6.69 15.74 -4.40
N ASP A 136 6.87 15.88 -5.71
CA ASP A 136 6.32 17.00 -6.48
C ASP A 136 4.78 16.95 -6.55
N ILE A 137 4.17 15.76 -6.44
CA ILE A 137 2.71 15.59 -6.37
C ILE A 137 2.18 15.97 -4.99
N ASP A 138 2.64 15.27 -3.94
CA ASP A 138 2.27 15.52 -2.54
C ASP A 138 3.38 15.01 -1.63
N ARG A 139 4.23 15.94 -1.19
CA ARG A 139 5.39 15.67 -0.35
C ARG A 139 5.03 14.98 0.97
N ILE A 140 3.96 15.43 1.63
CA ILE A 140 3.59 14.93 2.97
C ILE A 140 3.16 13.47 2.86
N ARG A 141 2.30 13.15 1.89
CA ARG A 141 1.85 11.77 1.67
C ARG A 141 2.98 10.85 1.21
N ALA A 142 3.80 11.31 0.26
CA ALA A 142 4.96 10.55 -0.20
C ALA A 142 5.92 10.21 0.96
N MET A 143 6.26 11.20 1.79
CA MET A 143 7.13 11.00 2.97
C MET A 143 6.53 10.01 3.96
N LYS A 144 5.22 10.06 4.22
CA LYS A 144 4.57 9.11 5.11
C LYS A 144 4.76 7.66 4.65
N VAL A 145 4.59 7.39 3.35
CA VAL A 145 4.80 6.05 2.77
C VAL A 145 6.26 5.64 2.89
N ILE A 146 7.19 6.52 2.51
CA ILE A 146 8.63 6.26 2.56
C ILE A 146 9.05 5.90 3.98
N ILE A 147 8.70 6.71 4.97
CA ILE A 147 9.04 6.47 6.38
C ILE A 147 8.47 5.13 6.85
N ASN A 148 7.18 4.88 6.60
CA ASN A 148 6.52 3.65 7.06
C ASN A 148 7.17 2.38 6.50
N PHE A 149 7.55 2.36 5.23
CA PHE A 149 8.21 1.18 4.65
C PHE A 149 9.71 1.14 4.93
N PHE A 150 10.41 2.27 4.94
CA PHE A 150 11.86 2.34 5.14
C PHE A 150 12.24 1.92 6.56
N GLU A 151 11.53 2.42 7.58
CA GLU A 151 11.72 2.03 8.98
C GLU A 151 11.38 0.55 9.22
N ARG A 152 10.34 0.02 8.54
CA ARG A 152 9.93 -1.38 8.68
C ARG A 152 10.84 -2.37 7.95
N SER A 153 11.50 -2.00 6.85
CA SER A 153 12.14 -2.96 5.93
C SER A 153 13.64 -2.79 5.70
N ILE A 154 14.26 -1.61 5.86
CA ILE A 154 15.67 -1.43 5.47
C ILE A 154 16.66 -1.78 6.58
N GLU A 155 16.41 -1.39 7.84
CA GLU A 155 17.42 -1.61 8.89
C GLU A 155 17.61 -3.08 9.25
N LYS A 156 16.62 -3.93 8.96
CA LYS A 156 16.61 -5.33 9.41
C LYS A 156 16.66 -6.37 8.28
N ASN A 157 16.67 -5.97 7.01
CA ASN A 157 16.67 -6.91 5.89
C ASN A 157 18.09 -7.18 5.36
N PRO A 158 18.68 -8.36 5.62
CA PRO A 158 20.04 -8.68 5.24
C PRO A 158 20.22 -8.87 3.72
N SER A 159 19.14 -9.02 2.95
CA SER A 159 19.20 -9.26 1.50
C SER A 159 19.52 -8.02 0.65
N ILE A 160 19.37 -6.82 1.22
CA ILE A 160 19.70 -5.56 0.54
C ILE A 160 21.19 -5.28 0.73
N ALA A 161 21.94 -5.06 -0.35
CA ALA A 161 23.35 -4.73 -0.27
C ALA A 161 23.57 -3.44 0.54
N ASN A 162 24.59 -3.39 1.40
CA ASN A 162 24.87 -2.21 2.24
C ASN A 162 24.96 -0.91 1.42
N GLU A 163 25.57 -0.96 0.23
CA GLU A 163 25.69 0.20 -0.66
C GLU A 163 24.33 0.75 -1.13
N GLN A 164 23.37 -0.14 -1.39
CA GLN A 164 22.00 0.25 -1.75
C GLN A 164 21.29 0.90 -0.56
N ARG A 165 21.51 0.40 0.66
CA ARG A 165 20.94 1.00 1.88
C ARG A 165 21.47 2.40 2.13
N GLU A 166 22.79 2.58 2.02
CA GLU A 166 23.43 3.88 2.22
C GLU A 166 23.01 4.89 1.13
N SER A 167 22.94 4.46 -0.13
CA SER A 167 22.47 5.32 -1.22
C SER A 167 21.01 5.74 -1.04
N ALA A 168 20.14 4.80 -0.63
CA ALA A 168 18.75 5.10 -0.34
C ALA A 168 18.60 6.05 0.86
N ARG A 169 19.37 5.83 1.93
CA ARG A 169 19.41 6.70 3.10
C ARG A 169 19.85 8.11 2.72
N ALA A 170 20.92 8.25 1.94
CA ALA A 170 21.41 9.54 1.47
C ALA A 170 20.39 10.27 0.58
N ALA A 171 19.74 9.56 -0.35
CA ALA A 171 18.70 10.13 -1.19
C ALA A 171 17.50 10.63 -0.37
N ILE A 172 17.02 9.83 0.58
CA ILE A 172 15.92 10.20 1.47
C ILE A 172 16.32 11.39 2.36
N GLN A 173 17.49 11.36 2.99
CA GLN A 173 17.98 12.47 3.84
C GLN A 173 18.13 13.78 3.06
N ASN A 174 18.69 13.74 1.86
CA ASN A 174 18.84 14.92 1.00
C ASN A 174 17.49 15.53 0.60
N LEU A 175 16.46 14.71 0.47
CA LEU A 175 15.11 15.14 0.14
C LEU A 175 14.29 15.55 1.37
N LEU A 176 14.62 15.04 2.57
CA LEU A 176 13.99 15.43 3.85
C LEU A 176 14.53 16.79 4.36
N GLY A 177 15.79 17.12 4.08
CA GLY A 177 16.45 18.34 4.55
C GLY A 177 16.15 19.63 3.77
N LYS A 178 15.32 19.57 2.72
CA LYS A 178 14.86 20.72 1.92
C LYS A 178 13.43 21.13 2.26
#